data_AF-A0A957ZEB4-F1
#
_entry.id   AF-A0A957ZEB4-F1
#
_cell.length_a   1.000
_cell.length_b   1.000
_cell.length_c   1.000
_cell.angle_alpha   90.00
_cell.angle_beta   90.00
_cell.angle_gamma   90.00
#
_symmetry.space_group_name_H-M   'P 1'
#
loop_
_entity.id
_entity.type
_entity.pdbx_description
1 polymer ?
#
loop_
_entity_poly.entity_id
_entity_poly.type
_entity_poly.pdbx_seq_one_letter_code
_entity_poly.pdbx_strand_id
1 'polypeptide(L)' 'VTKSFGERLLYEDLNIDVPPGAIVGIIGPNGAGKTTLFRMITEQEQPDNGALTVGSTVELAYV' A
#
# COMPACT_ATOMS: atom_id res chain seq x y z
N VAL A 1 8.52 2.05 -2.67
CA VAL A 1 8.53 1.09 -1.53
C VAL A 1 8.66 -0.34 -2.02
N THR A 2 9.23 -1.22 -1.19
CA THR A 2 9.42 -2.65 -1.49
C THR A 2 8.71 -3.49 -0.43
N LYS A 3 8.04 -4.58 -0.87
CA LYS A 3 7.41 -5.55 0.04
C LYS A 3 7.53 -6.97 -0.49
N SER A 4 7.85 -7.88 0.41
CA SER A 4 8.02 -9.31 0.17
C SER A 4 7.43 -10.14 1.32
N PHE A 5 7.11 -11.40 1.02
CA PHE A 5 6.79 -12.41 2.04
C PHE A 5 7.65 -13.65 1.78
N GLY A 6 8.67 -13.85 2.61
CA GLY A 6 9.68 -14.86 2.37
C GLY A 6 10.40 -14.58 1.04
N GLU A 7 10.42 -15.58 0.15
CA GLU A 7 11.05 -15.44 -1.18
C GLU A 7 10.13 -14.77 -2.22
N ARG A 8 8.87 -14.47 -1.87
CA ARG A 8 7.90 -13.89 -2.80
C ARG A 8 7.94 -12.36 -2.74
N LEU A 9 8.50 -11.76 -3.77
CA LEU A 9 8.41 -10.31 -4.01
C LEU A 9 6.99 -9.94 -4.47
N LEU A 10 6.35 -8.98 -3.79
CA LEU A 10 5.05 -8.44 -4.19
C LEU A 10 5.20 -7.17 -5.02
N TYR A 11 6.05 -6.25 -4.56
CA TYR A 11 6.39 -5.04 -5.30
C TYR A 11 7.87 -4.74 -5.10
N GLU A 12 8.50 -4.36 -6.19
CA GLU A 12 9.82 -3.77 -6.25
C GLU A 12 9.63 -2.33 -6.73
N ASP A 13 10.00 -1.38 -5.90
CA ASP A 13 9.95 0.05 -6.22
C ASP A 13 8.56 0.62 -6.57
N LEU A 14 7.55 0.29 -5.76
CA LEU A 14 6.22 0.90 -5.88
C LEU A 14 6.25 2.37 -5.47
N ASN A 15 6.02 3.28 -6.42
CA ASN A 15 5.99 4.73 -6.18
C ASN A 15 4.63 5.30 -6.61
N ILE A 16 3.85 5.77 -5.63
CA ILE A 16 2.50 6.31 -5.85
C ILE A 16 2.35 7.56 -4.97
N ASP A 17 1.78 8.62 -5.54
CA ASP A 17 1.29 9.79 -4.81
C ASP A 17 -0.24 9.87 -5.00
N VAL A 18 -0.97 10.05 -3.90
CA VAL A 18 -2.44 10.14 -3.91
C VAL A 18 -2.84 11.49 -3.33
N PRO A 19 -3.27 12.45 -4.17
CA PRO A 19 -3.64 13.77 -3.68
C PRO A 19 -5.00 13.75 -2.97
N PRO A 20 -5.27 14.74 -2.10
CA PRO A 20 -6.58 14.90 -1.48
C PRO A 20 -7.72 14.96 -2.51
N GLY A 21 -8.81 14.23 -2.26
CA GLY A 21 -9.96 14.15 -3.16
C GLY A 21 -9.81 13.17 -4.33
N ALA A 22 -8.67 12.50 -4.47
CA ALA A 22 -8.51 11.44 -5.46
C ALA A 22 -9.36 10.21 -5.12
N ILE A 23 -9.97 9.61 -6.15
CA ILE A 23 -10.59 8.29 -6.08
C ILE A 23 -9.64 7.31 -6.76
N VAL A 24 -9.17 6.31 -6.01
CA VAL A 24 -8.18 5.34 -6.50
C VAL A 24 -8.75 3.93 -6.45
N GLY A 25 -8.67 3.21 -7.57
CA GLY A 25 -9.00 1.79 -7.66
C GLY A 25 -7.75 0.93 -7.73
N ILE A 26 -7.66 -0.11 -6.89
CA ILE A 26 -6.55 -1.07 -6.91
C ILE A 26 -7.00 -2.33 -7.68
N ILE A 27 -6.42 -2.57 -8.85
CA ILE A 27 -6.83 -3.67 -9.75
C ILE A 27 -5.64 -4.61 -10.00
N GLY A 28 -5.92 -5.90 -10.11
CA GLY A 28 -4.91 -6.92 -10.42
C GLY A 28 -5.41 -8.33 -10.09
N PRO A 29 -4.69 -9.38 -10.53
CA PRO A 29 -5.08 -10.76 -10.25
C PRO A 29 -4.98 -11.11 -8.75
N ASN A 30 -5.49 -12.27 -8.38
CA ASN A 30 -5.34 -12.79 -7.02
C ASN A 30 -3.86 -13.02 -6.71
N GLY A 31 -3.44 -12.60 -5.51
CA GLY A 31 -2.03 -12.68 -5.10
C GLY A 31 -1.13 -11.58 -5.65
N ALA A 32 -1.64 -10.59 -6.39
CA ALA A 32 -0.88 -9.40 -6.82
C ALA A 32 -0.54 -8.42 -5.67
N GLY A 33 -0.88 -8.75 -4.43
CA GLY A 33 -0.59 -7.91 -3.27
C GLY A 33 -1.64 -6.84 -2.94
N LYS A 34 -2.80 -6.77 -3.59
CA LYS A 34 -3.81 -5.72 -3.30
C LYS A 34 -4.16 -5.57 -1.81
N THR A 35 -4.42 -6.68 -1.13
CA THR A 35 -4.70 -6.69 0.33
C THR A 35 -3.49 -6.24 1.15
N THR A 36 -2.27 -6.58 0.72
CA THR A 36 -1.05 -6.13 1.40
C THR A 36 -0.87 -4.63 1.25
N LEU A 37 -1.12 -4.06 0.07
CA LEU A 37 -1.07 -2.61 -0.16
C LEU A 37 -2.10 -1.90 0.73
N PHE A 38 -3.30 -2.44 0.82
CA PHE A 38 -4.33 -1.92 1.70
C PHE A 38 -3.91 -1.94 3.17
N ARG A 39 -3.34 -3.05 3.65
CA ARG A 39 -2.82 -3.18 5.02
C ARG A 39 -1.66 -2.21 5.31
N MET A 40 -0.82 -1.92 4.31
CA MET A 40 0.24 -0.93 4.48
C MET A 40 -0.33 0.49 4.60
N ILE A 41 -1.36 0.82 3.82
CA ILE A 41 -2.05 2.12 3.92
C ILE A 41 -2.75 2.26 5.27
N THR A 42 -3.32 1.18 5.81
CA THR A 42 -3.98 1.17 7.12
C THR A 42 -3.02 0.95 8.30
N GLU A 43 -1.71 1.05 8.06
CA GLU A 43 -0.64 0.90 9.07
C GLU A 43 -0.61 -0.48 9.77
N GLN A 44 -1.31 -1.47 9.23
CA GLN A 44 -1.32 -2.86 9.73
C GLN A 44 -0.11 -3.68 9.28
N GLU A 45 0.62 -3.18 8.28
CA GLU A 45 1.79 -3.82 7.71
C GLU A 45 2.82 -2.73 7.36
N GLN A 46 4.10 -3.00 7.58
CA GLN A 46 5.16 -2.06 7.20
C GLN A 46 5.81 -2.48 5.88
N PRO A 47 6.26 -1.53 5.04
CA PRO A 47 7.11 -1.87 3.91
C PRO A 47 8.44 -2.44 4.42
N ASP A 48 9.05 -3.36 3.66
CA ASP A 48 10.37 -3.88 4.02
C ASP A 48 11.47 -2.86 3.70
N ASN A 49 11.23 -1.99 2.70
CA ASN A 49 12.10 -0.88 2.34
C ASN A 49 11.32 0.31 1.76
N GLY A 50 11.86 1.51 1.90
CA GLY A 50 11.23 2.78 1.56
C GLY A 50 10.31 3.30 2.68
N ALA A 51 9.50 4.31 2.35
CA ALA A 51 8.56 4.93 3.27
C ALA A 51 7.16 4.99 2.66
N LEU A 52 6.16 4.76 3.51
CA LEU A 52 4.77 5.11 3.23
C LEU A 52 4.40 6.23 4.20
N THR A 53 3.85 7.33 3.67
CA THR A 53 3.45 8.48 4.48
C THR A 53 1.98 8.73 4.28
N VAL A 54 1.24 8.78 5.38
CA VAL A 54 -0.16 9.17 5.41
C VAL A 54 -0.23 10.64 5.86
N GLY A 55 -1.04 11.44 5.17
CA GLY A 55 -1.18 12.86 5.49
C GLY A 55 -1.76 13.06 6.89
N SER A 56 -1.34 14.11 7.59
CA SER A 56 -1.72 14.37 9.00
C SER A 56 -3.21 14.59 9.23
N THR A 57 -3.98 14.89 8.19
CA THR A 57 -5.42 15.11 8.23
C THR A 57 -6.22 13.93 7.70
N VAL A 58 -5.57 12.81 7.37
CA VAL A 58 -6.24 11.63 6.83
C VAL A 58 -6.84 10.84 7.99
N GLU A 59 -8.15 10.61 7.94
CA GLU A 59 -8.84 9.67 8.81
C GLU A 59 -9.12 8.39 8.01
N LEU A 60 -8.56 7.27 8.44
CA LEU A 60 -8.72 5.98 7.79
C LEU A 60 -10.05 5.32 8.21
N ALA A 61 -10.87 4.93 7.24
CA ALA A 61 -12.12 4.20 7.45
C ALA A 61 -12.26 3.06 6.43
N TYR A 62 -12.59 1.85 6.90
CA TYR A 62 -12.82 0.68 6.06
C TYR A 62 -13.70 -0.37 6.76
N VAL A 63 -14.24 -1.31 5.98
CA VAL A 63 -15.12 -2.41 6.44
C VAL A 63 -14.49 -3.76 6.15
#